data_AF-U5E3V3-F1
#
_entry.id   AF-U5E3V3-F1
#
_cell.length_a   1.000
_cell.length_b   1.000
_cell.length_c   1.000
_cell.angle_alpha   90.00
_cell.angle_beta   90.00
_cell.angle_gamma   90.00
#
_symmetry.space_group_name_H-M   'P 1'
#
loop_
_entity.id
_entity.type
_entity.pdbx_description
1 polymer ?
#
loop_
_entity_poly.entity_id
_entity_poly.type
_entity_poly.pdbx_seq_one_letter_code
_entity_poly.pdbx_strand_id
1 'polypeptide(L)'
;MPDDRGPESEHHSPWRTWLAVAAAVVLAVVIVVLGIVNPKPSTGITTDRLGPAQGERVEDYLADARTSLAGGDTDRHWALVSFTDYLTPDRIPAAAGGLRISGVIQHVPIDRVQTPVVTVATPAGDEPARNSADAAAGLLLAQQFRDPRSAEIARVTAARLRADCACTAGMVVRGTLPQLRELATTPGVRAVQALPADAIAGRFAVAPLLPEATGVVAPTPDDAPVPAE
;
A
#
# COMPACT_ATOMS: atom_id res chain seq x y z
N MET A 1 -79.24 21.51 -7.61
CA MET A 1 -78.53 22.41 -8.55
C MET A 1 -78.83 23.84 -8.09
N PRO A 2 -77.94 24.43 -7.28
CA PRO A 2 -76.81 25.21 -7.81
C PRO A 2 -75.46 24.93 -7.13
N ASP A 3 -74.43 25.46 -7.78
CA ASP A 3 -72.97 25.33 -7.59
C ASP A 3 -72.45 26.21 -6.44
N ASP A 4 -71.44 25.74 -5.71
CA ASP A 4 -70.53 26.61 -4.95
C ASP A 4 -69.19 25.88 -4.69
N ARG A 5 -68.22 26.05 -5.59
CA ARG A 5 -66.82 25.67 -5.39
C ARG A 5 -66.00 26.93 -5.16
N GLY A 6 -65.78 27.28 -3.89
CA GLY A 6 -64.75 28.24 -3.49
C GLY A 6 -63.34 27.62 -3.65
N PRO A 7 -62.32 28.40 -4.06
CA PRO A 7 -60.95 27.92 -4.17
C PRO A 7 -60.29 27.90 -2.79
N GLU A 8 -60.05 26.72 -2.23
CA GLU A 8 -59.13 26.58 -1.09
C GLU A 8 -57.72 26.95 -1.56
N SER A 9 -57.29 28.14 -1.16
CA SER A 9 -55.92 28.61 -1.29
C SER A 9 -54.99 27.69 -0.49
N GLU A 10 -54.09 26.98 -1.18
CA GLU A 10 -52.98 26.25 -0.57
C GLU A 10 -52.04 27.23 0.16
N HIS A 11 -52.31 27.43 1.45
CA HIS A 11 -51.41 28.10 2.36
C HIS A 11 -50.24 27.14 2.66
N HIS A 12 -49.18 27.19 1.86
CA HIS A 12 -47.91 26.58 2.24
C HIS A 12 -47.35 27.34 3.45
N SER A 13 -47.78 26.91 4.63
CA SER A 13 -47.43 27.51 5.91
C SER A 13 -45.90 27.61 6.05
N PRO A 14 -45.33 28.81 6.24
CA PRO A 14 -43.89 29.02 6.33
C PRO A 14 -43.27 28.20 7.48
N TRP A 15 -44.06 27.93 8.50
CA TRP A 15 -43.73 27.05 9.62
C TRP A 15 -43.32 25.63 9.18
N ARG A 16 -43.99 25.07 8.17
CA ARG A 16 -43.66 23.73 7.65
C ARG A 16 -42.32 23.74 6.91
N THR A 17 -42.00 24.83 6.21
CA THR A 17 -40.72 25.03 5.54
C THR A 17 -39.58 25.22 6.53
N TRP A 18 -39.79 25.99 7.61
CA TRP A 18 -38.79 26.15 8.68
C TRP A 18 -38.51 24.83 9.43
N LEU A 19 -39.55 24.04 9.71
CA LEU A 19 -39.39 22.71 10.29
C LEU A 19 -38.62 21.76 9.37
N ALA A 20 -38.89 21.80 8.07
CA ALA A 20 -38.19 20.97 7.09
C ALA A 20 -36.69 21.33 7.00
N VAL A 21 -36.36 22.62 7.02
CA VAL A 21 -34.96 23.09 7.02
C VAL A 21 -34.24 22.67 8.30
N ALA A 22 -34.87 22.83 9.47
CA ALA A 22 -34.28 22.40 10.74
C ALA A 22 -34.01 20.89 10.77
N ALA A 23 -34.96 20.08 10.29
CA ALA A 23 -34.80 18.63 10.19
C ALA A 23 -33.66 18.24 9.23
N ALA A 24 -33.53 18.92 8.08
CA ALA A 24 -32.46 18.68 7.13
C ALA A 24 -31.07 19.00 7.70
N VAL A 25 -30.94 20.10 8.45
CA VAL A 25 -29.68 20.47 9.11
C VAL A 25 -29.31 19.46 10.19
N VAL A 26 -30.26 19.04 11.02
CA VAL A 26 -30.03 18.00 12.04
C VAL A 26 -29.59 16.69 11.37
N LEU A 27 -30.25 16.28 10.29
CA LEU A 27 -29.87 15.08 9.55
C LEU A 27 -28.45 15.19 8.96
N ALA A 28 -28.09 16.34 8.39
CA ALA A 28 -26.75 16.58 7.85
C ALA A 28 -25.68 16.52 8.95
N VAL A 29 -25.92 17.14 10.11
CA VAL A 29 -25.02 17.08 11.27
C VAL A 29 -24.89 15.64 11.76
N VAL A 30 -25.99 14.89 11.87
CA VAL A 30 -25.98 13.48 12.26
C VAL A 30 -25.17 12.64 11.28
N ILE A 31 -25.31 12.85 9.97
CA ILE A 31 -24.52 12.16 8.94
C ILE A 31 -23.03 12.48 9.06
N VAL A 32 -22.67 13.76 9.28
CA VAL A 32 -21.28 14.17 9.45
C VAL A 32 -20.68 13.56 10.73
N VAL A 33 -21.40 13.62 11.85
CA VAL A 33 -20.98 13.02 13.12
C VAL A 33 -20.86 11.50 12.98
N LEU A 34 -21.82 10.83 12.32
CA LEU A 34 -21.75 9.41 12.04
C LEU A 34 -20.58 9.06 11.14
N GLY A 35 -20.23 9.89 10.16
CA GLY A 35 -19.06 9.70 9.30
C GLY A 35 -17.73 9.89 10.03
N ILE A 36 -17.68 10.77 11.02
CA ILE A 36 -16.51 10.96 11.90
C ILE A 36 -16.38 9.80 12.91
N VAL A 37 -17.50 9.36 13.48
CA VAL A 37 -17.52 8.31 14.51
C VAL A 37 -17.40 6.90 13.91
N ASN A 38 -17.90 6.69 12.70
CA ASN A 38 -17.86 5.42 11.97
C ASN A 38 -17.15 5.62 10.61
N PRO A 39 -15.81 5.71 10.58
CA PRO A 39 -15.07 5.73 9.32
C PRO A 39 -15.47 4.50 8.48
N LYS A 40 -15.70 4.69 7.18
CA LYS A 40 -16.13 3.61 6.27
C LYS A 40 -15.19 2.41 6.44
N PRO A 41 -15.72 1.20 6.72
CA PRO A 41 -14.94 -0.01 6.52
C PRO A 41 -14.42 -0.01 5.08
N SER A 42 -13.11 -0.18 4.92
CA SER A 42 -12.49 -0.30 3.61
C SER A 42 -13.23 -1.38 2.83
N THR A 43 -13.76 -1.04 1.66
CA THR A 43 -14.42 -2.01 0.78
C THR A 43 -13.32 -2.78 0.06
N GLY A 44 -12.72 -3.72 0.78
CA GLY A 44 -11.75 -4.66 0.28
C GLY A 44 -11.98 -5.97 1.00
N ILE A 45 -12.11 -7.06 0.24
CA ILE A 45 -12.15 -8.44 0.74
C ILE A 45 -11.13 -8.58 1.89
N THR A 46 -11.57 -9.15 3.02
CA THR A 46 -10.85 -9.34 4.30
C THR A 46 -9.60 -10.21 4.19
N THR A 47 -8.64 -9.79 3.39
CA THR A 47 -7.24 -10.18 3.48
C THR A 47 -6.48 -8.97 3.98
N ASP A 48 -5.83 -9.15 5.12
CA ASP A 48 -4.83 -8.21 5.61
C ASP A 48 -3.90 -7.80 4.47
N ARG A 49 -3.50 -6.52 4.43
CA ARG A 49 -2.69 -5.99 3.34
C ARG A 49 -1.63 -5.05 3.87
N LEU A 50 -0.41 -5.28 3.42
CA LEU A 50 0.70 -4.38 3.59
C LEU A 50 0.89 -3.56 2.31
N GLY A 51 0.99 -2.24 2.45
CA GLY A 51 1.17 -1.30 1.34
C GLY A 51 0.06 -0.25 1.20
N PRO A 52 0.23 0.74 0.32
CA PRO A 52 -0.83 1.68 -0.06
C PRO A 52 -1.87 1.06 -1.01
N ALA A 53 -3.11 1.50 -0.94
CA ALA A 53 -4.17 1.14 -1.86
C ALA A 53 -4.00 1.89 -3.20
N GLN A 54 -4.57 1.32 -4.27
CA GLN A 54 -4.61 2.01 -5.55
C GLN A 54 -5.46 3.28 -5.45
N GLY A 55 -4.94 4.40 -5.95
CA GLY A 55 -5.54 5.72 -5.85
C GLY A 55 -5.38 6.42 -4.49
N GLU A 56 -4.70 5.80 -3.52
CA GLU A 56 -4.44 6.42 -2.22
C GLU A 56 -3.41 7.54 -2.35
N ARG A 57 -3.60 8.65 -1.62
CA ARG A 57 -2.56 9.67 -1.50
C ARG A 57 -1.43 9.10 -0.66
N VAL A 58 -0.20 9.25 -1.11
CA VAL A 58 0.96 8.71 -0.40
C VAL A 58 1.08 9.29 1.00
N GLU A 59 0.75 10.56 1.20
CA GLU A 59 0.73 11.18 2.54
C GLU A 59 -0.25 10.53 3.51
N ASP A 60 -1.43 10.11 3.04
CA ASP A 60 -2.45 9.42 3.85
C ASP A 60 -1.92 8.04 4.25
N TYR A 61 -1.36 7.29 3.29
CA TYR A 61 -0.72 6.00 3.54
C TYR A 61 0.40 6.12 4.59
N LEU A 62 1.24 7.15 4.50
CA LEU A 62 2.33 7.37 5.46
C LEU A 62 1.80 7.69 6.87
N ALA A 63 0.64 8.37 6.98
CA ALA A 63 -0.02 8.62 8.26
C ALA A 63 -0.62 7.33 8.85
N ASP A 64 -1.27 6.52 8.02
CA ASP A 64 -1.86 5.24 8.43
C ASP A 64 -0.78 4.22 8.82
N ALA A 65 0.32 4.15 8.08
CA ALA A 65 1.47 3.33 8.42
C ALA A 65 2.03 3.68 9.81
N ARG A 66 2.19 4.98 10.13
CA ARG A 66 2.61 5.41 11.48
C ARG A 66 1.60 5.03 12.55
N THR A 67 0.31 5.17 12.25
CA THR A 67 -0.78 4.82 13.17
C THR A 67 -0.82 3.31 13.45
N SER A 68 -0.46 2.47 12.46
CA SER A 68 -0.39 1.01 12.65
C SER A 68 0.67 0.55 13.67
N LEU A 69 1.62 1.42 14.01
CA LEU A 69 2.64 1.16 15.02
C LEU A 69 2.23 1.62 16.43
N ALA A 70 1.04 2.22 16.56
CA ALA A 70 0.48 2.61 17.84
C ALA A 70 0.06 1.37 18.65
N GLY A 71 0.07 1.51 19.97
CA GLY A 71 -0.19 0.40 20.89
C GLY A 71 1.01 0.10 21.78
N GLY A 72 0.78 -0.80 22.72
CA GLY A 72 1.75 -1.16 23.76
C GLY A 72 1.89 -2.66 23.96
N ASP A 73 1.28 -3.48 23.11
CA ASP A 73 1.52 -4.91 23.17
C ASP A 73 2.95 -5.25 22.76
N THR A 74 3.38 -6.45 23.13
CA THR A 74 4.70 -6.99 22.84
C THR A 74 4.60 -8.19 21.92
N ASP A 75 3.44 -8.41 21.31
CA ASP A 75 3.31 -9.45 20.31
C ASP A 75 4.15 -9.06 19.10
N ARG A 76 4.49 -10.05 18.30
CA ARG A 76 5.19 -9.77 17.05
C ARG A 76 4.13 -9.34 16.05
N HIS A 77 4.45 -8.37 15.18
CA HIS A 77 3.68 -8.00 13.98
C HIS A 77 4.43 -8.29 12.65
N TRP A 78 3.69 -8.66 11.62
CA TRP A 78 4.22 -8.66 10.25
C TRP A 78 4.24 -7.22 9.79
N ALA A 79 5.37 -6.75 9.26
CA ALA A 79 5.47 -5.38 8.85
C ALA A 79 6.14 -5.23 7.49
N LEU A 80 5.66 -4.28 6.69
CA LEU A 80 6.30 -3.82 5.47
C LEU A 80 7.17 -2.62 5.82
N VAL A 81 8.43 -2.69 5.38
CA VAL A 81 9.37 -1.58 5.38
C VAL A 81 9.47 -1.08 3.95
N SER A 82 9.09 0.18 3.75
CA SER A 82 9.26 0.90 2.48
C SER A 82 10.46 1.83 2.59
N PHE A 83 11.28 1.88 1.55
CA PHE A 83 12.49 2.72 1.53
C PHE A 83 12.26 4.03 0.78
N THR A 84 13.11 5.03 1.07
CA THR A 84 13.13 6.29 0.31
C THR A 84 13.75 6.10 -1.07
N ASP A 85 14.72 5.20 -1.17
CA ASP A 85 15.46 4.85 -2.37
C ASP A 85 15.66 3.34 -2.44
N TYR A 86 15.93 2.83 -3.64
CA TYR A 86 16.24 1.42 -3.83
C TYR A 86 17.55 1.03 -3.14
N LEU A 87 17.57 -0.15 -2.53
CA LEU A 87 18.76 -0.69 -1.90
C LEU A 87 19.48 -1.70 -2.81
N THR A 88 20.80 -1.75 -2.69
CA THR A 88 21.61 -2.88 -3.20
C THR A 88 21.50 -4.08 -2.24
N PRO A 89 21.73 -5.31 -2.74
CA PRO A 89 21.62 -6.54 -1.94
C PRO A 89 22.35 -6.48 -0.59
N ASP A 90 23.56 -5.92 -0.56
CA ASP A 90 24.39 -5.88 0.66
C ASP A 90 23.84 -5.00 1.78
N ARG A 91 22.99 -4.04 1.44
CA ARG A 91 22.41 -3.09 2.38
C ARG A 91 21.17 -3.64 3.08
N ILE A 92 20.58 -4.71 2.55
CA ILE A 92 19.30 -5.26 3.05
C ILE A 92 19.39 -5.65 4.54
N PRO A 93 20.41 -6.41 5.00
CA PRO A 93 20.44 -6.85 6.40
C PRO A 93 20.66 -5.71 7.39
N ALA A 94 21.51 -4.75 7.03
CA ALA A 94 21.72 -3.55 7.84
C ALA A 94 20.43 -2.71 7.93
N ALA A 95 19.70 -2.59 6.83
CA ALA A 95 18.44 -1.87 6.78
C ALA A 95 17.34 -2.53 7.63
N ALA A 96 17.43 -3.83 7.93
CA ALA A 96 16.46 -4.55 8.76
C ALA A 96 16.65 -4.34 10.27
N GLY A 97 17.77 -3.73 10.70
CA GLY A 97 18.03 -3.45 12.12
C GLY A 97 18.05 -4.71 13.00
N GLY A 98 18.46 -5.85 12.44
CA GLY A 98 18.48 -7.14 13.14
C GLY A 98 17.13 -7.85 13.25
N LEU A 99 16.05 -7.29 12.70
CA LEU A 99 14.77 -7.98 12.61
C LEU A 99 14.82 -9.12 11.59
N ARG A 100 13.99 -10.15 11.81
CA ARG A 100 13.86 -11.27 10.88
C ARG A 100 13.24 -10.79 9.56
N ILE A 101 14.07 -10.74 8.51
CA ILE A 101 13.63 -10.56 7.13
C ILE A 101 12.90 -11.83 6.70
N SER A 102 11.69 -11.66 6.20
CA SER A 102 10.81 -12.76 5.82
C SER A 102 10.36 -12.68 4.36
N GLY A 103 10.57 -11.52 3.74
CA GLY A 103 10.53 -11.38 2.30
C GLY A 103 11.24 -10.11 1.87
N VAL A 104 11.79 -10.12 0.66
CA VAL A 104 12.42 -8.96 0.04
C VAL A 104 11.66 -8.63 -1.23
N ILE A 105 11.42 -7.35 -1.47
CA ILE A 105 10.63 -6.87 -2.58
C ILE A 105 11.57 -6.25 -3.61
N GLN A 106 11.69 -6.90 -4.75
CA GLN A 106 12.55 -6.51 -5.87
C GLN A 106 11.72 -5.82 -6.95
N HIS A 107 12.22 -4.69 -7.43
CA HIS A 107 11.65 -3.93 -8.53
C HIS A 107 12.78 -3.14 -9.23
N VAL A 108 12.89 -3.30 -10.53
CA VAL A 108 13.91 -2.61 -11.34
C VAL A 108 13.27 -1.38 -11.96
N PRO A 109 13.55 -0.15 -11.49
CA PRO A 109 12.94 1.03 -12.09
C PRO A 109 13.46 1.24 -13.52
N ILE A 110 12.53 1.36 -14.46
CA ILE A 110 12.79 1.79 -15.85
C ILE A 110 11.81 2.91 -16.17
N ASP A 111 12.34 4.05 -16.61
CA ASP A 111 11.50 5.21 -16.88
C ASP A 111 10.42 4.87 -17.91
N ARG A 112 9.15 5.09 -17.51
CA ARG A 112 7.95 4.89 -18.33
C ARG A 112 7.78 3.47 -18.91
N VAL A 113 8.32 2.47 -18.22
CA VAL A 113 8.09 1.05 -18.48
C VAL A 113 7.54 0.39 -17.22
N GLN A 114 6.44 -0.33 -17.33
CA GLN A 114 5.86 -1.07 -16.20
C GLN A 114 6.63 -2.35 -15.94
N THR A 115 7.61 -2.27 -15.05
CA THR A 115 8.39 -3.43 -14.59
C THR A 115 7.67 -4.19 -13.47
N PRO A 116 7.82 -5.53 -13.42
CA PRO A 116 7.18 -6.34 -12.40
C PRO A 116 7.78 -6.08 -11.01
N VAL A 117 6.92 -6.08 -9.99
CA VAL A 117 7.32 -6.12 -8.58
C VAL A 117 7.29 -7.56 -8.11
N VAL A 118 8.44 -8.08 -7.66
CA VAL A 118 8.59 -9.48 -7.24
C VAL A 118 8.89 -9.55 -5.75
N THR A 119 8.04 -10.22 -4.98
CA THR A 119 8.32 -10.50 -3.56
C THR A 119 8.91 -11.89 -3.43
N VAL A 120 10.14 -11.96 -2.93
CA VAL A 120 10.86 -13.21 -2.66
C VAL A 120 10.78 -13.50 -1.18
N ALA A 121 10.13 -14.62 -0.81
CA ALA A 121 10.12 -15.08 0.57
C ALA A 121 11.52 -15.55 0.99
N THR A 122 11.96 -15.15 2.19
CA THR A 122 13.30 -15.48 2.69
C THR A 122 13.21 -16.43 3.89
N PRO A 123 13.95 -17.56 3.86
CA PRO A 123 14.31 -18.30 5.07
C PRO A 123 15.04 -17.42 6.08
N ALA A 124 15.24 -17.94 7.29
CA ALA A 124 15.99 -17.20 8.31
C ALA A 124 17.47 -17.00 7.92
N GLY A 125 18.04 -15.87 8.34
CA GLY A 125 19.41 -15.47 8.05
C GLY A 125 19.49 -14.36 6.99
N ASP A 126 20.69 -13.76 6.87
CA ASP A 126 20.93 -12.62 5.99
C ASP A 126 21.19 -13.03 4.54
N GLU A 127 21.83 -14.19 4.35
CA GLU A 127 22.24 -14.69 3.04
C GLU A 127 21.07 -14.84 2.05
N PRO A 128 19.90 -15.39 2.43
CA PRO A 128 18.76 -15.46 1.51
C PRO A 128 18.21 -14.08 1.12
N ALA A 129 18.36 -13.08 1.98
CA ALA A 129 17.95 -11.71 1.67
C ALA A 129 18.89 -11.07 0.65
N ARG A 130 20.22 -11.27 0.79
CA ARG A 130 21.20 -10.82 -0.22
C ARG A 130 20.97 -11.50 -1.57
N ASN A 131 20.70 -12.79 -1.57
CA ASN A 131 20.48 -13.56 -2.82
C ASN A 131 19.08 -13.39 -3.43
N SER A 132 18.23 -12.55 -2.84
CA SER A 132 16.83 -12.39 -3.28
C SER A 132 16.71 -11.77 -4.69
N ALA A 133 17.68 -10.98 -5.14
CA ALA A 133 17.68 -10.41 -6.49
C ALA A 133 17.83 -11.51 -7.57
N ASP A 134 18.78 -12.43 -7.40
CA ASP A 134 18.94 -13.57 -8.31
C ASP A 134 17.72 -14.51 -8.27
N ALA A 135 17.16 -14.75 -7.08
CA ALA A 135 15.92 -15.53 -6.95
C ALA A 135 14.75 -14.87 -7.70
N ALA A 136 14.60 -13.54 -7.60
CA ALA A 136 13.58 -12.80 -8.35
C ALA A 136 13.81 -12.90 -9.87
N ALA A 137 15.05 -12.79 -10.33
CA ALA A 137 15.41 -12.98 -11.74
C ALA A 137 15.08 -14.39 -12.23
N GLY A 138 15.34 -15.42 -11.42
CA GLY A 138 14.96 -16.80 -11.70
C GLY A 138 13.44 -16.98 -11.83
N LEU A 139 12.66 -16.41 -10.90
CA LEU A 139 11.21 -16.44 -10.95
C LEU A 139 10.65 -15.76 -12.19
N LEU A 140 11.20 -14.61 -12.59
CA LEU A 140 10.77 -13.91 -13.81
C LEU A 140 11.04 -14.73 -15.08
N LEU A 141 12.23 -15.31 -15.20
CA LEU A 141 12.59 -16.11 -16.38
C LEU A 141 11.86 -17.47 -16.45
N ALA A 142 11.36 -17.96 -15.32
CA ALA A 142 10.52 -19.16 -15.29
C ALA A 142 9.07 -18.89 -15.76
N GLN A 143 8.64 -17.63 -15.83
CA GLN A 143 7.29 -17.28 -16.26
C GLN A 143 7.12 -17.40 -17.78
N GLN A 144 5.91 -17.78 -18.18
CA GLN A 144 5.50 -17.78 -19.58
C GLN A 144 4.75 -16.49 -19.90
N PHE A 145 5.38 -15.60 -20.66
CA PHE A 145 4.76 -14.36 -21.12
C PHE A 145 4.06 -14.60 -22.46
N ARG A 146 2.82 -14.11 -22.58
CA ARG A 146 2.03 -14.25 -23.81
C ARG A 146 2.35 -13.16 -24.83
N ASP A 147 2.73 -11.99 -24.35
CA ASP A 147 3.06 -10.83 -25.17
C ASP A 147 4.59 -10.62 -25.26
N PRO A 148 5.12 -10.26 -26.45
CA PRO A 148 6.56 -10.07 -26.65
C PRO A 148 7.16 -8.97 -25.77
N ARG A 149 6.40 -7.90 -25.49
CA ARG A 149 6.86 -6.76 -24.68
C ARG A 149 7.14 -7.18 -23.25
N SER A 150 6.21 -7.90 -22.60
CA SER A 150 6.42 -8.40 -21.23
C SER A 150 7.58 -9.40 -21.16
N ALA A 151 7.78 -10.21 -22.21
CA ALA A 151 8.94 -11.09 -22.28
C ALA A 151 10.26 -10.30 -22.34
N GLU A 152 10.29 -9.19 -23.09
CA GLU A 152 11.45 -8.29 -23.17
C GLU A 152 11.69 -7.54 -21.85
N ILE A 153 10.63 -7.02 -21.22
CA ILE A 153 10.71 -6.38 -19.89
C ILE A 153 11.24 -7.38 -18.86
N ALA A 154 10.73 -8.61 -18.84
CA ALA A 154 11.18 -9.64 -17.90
C ALA A 154 12.66 -9.99 -18.09
N ARG A 155 13.13 -10.09 -19.33
CA ARG A 155 14.54 -10.33 -19.65
C ARG A 155 15.44 -9.20 -19.15
N VAL A 156 15.11 -7.95 -19.49
CA VAL A 156 15.91 -6.78 -19.06
C VAL A 156 15.90 -6.63 -17.53
N THR A 157 14.76 -6.90 -16.90
CA THR A 157 14.60 -6.87 -15.43
C THR A 157 15.48 -7.94 -14.79
N ALA A 158 15.42 -9.18 -15.30
CA ALA A 158 16.24 -10.28 -14.80
C ALA A 158 17.74 -10.05 -15.00
N ALA A 159 18.16 -9.46 -16.13
CA ALA A 159 19.55 -9.09 -16.38
C ALA A 159 20.06 -8.08 -15.35
N ARG A 160 19.31 -7.00 -15.11
CA ARG A 160 19.68 -5.96 -14.13
C ARG A 160 19.70 -6.50 -12.70
N LEU A 161 18.73 -7.33 -12.31
CA LEU A 161 18.71 -7.98 -10.99
C LEU A 161 19.95 -8.83 -10.73
N ARG A 162 20.52 -9.48 -11.76
CA ARG A 162 21.76 -10.24 -11.64
C ARG A 162 23.04 -9.39 -11.69
N ALA A 163 22.92 -8.11 -12.00
CA ALA A 163 24.03 -7.16 -12.07
C ALA A 163 24.18 -6.33 -10.77
N ASP A 164 23.78 -6.89 -9.63
CA ASP A 164 23.85 -6.26 -8.29
C ASP A 164 23.25 -4.85 -8.22
N CYS A 165 22.18 -4.61 -8.99
CA CYS A 165 21.55 -3.30 -9.05
C CYS A 165 20.92 -2.87 -7.71
N ALA A 166 20.82 -1.56 -7.50
CA ALA A 166 19.98 -0.99 -6.45
C ALA A 166 18.51 -1.14 -6.87
N CYS A 167 17.91 -2.29 -6.54
CA CYS A 167 16.59 -2.71 -7.02
C CYS A 167 15.68 -3.26 -5.92
N THR A 168 16.12 -3.24 -4.66
CA THR A 168 15.26 -3.60 -3.55
C THR A 168 14.41 -2.41 -3.14
N ALA A 169 13.09 -2.50 -3.38
CA ALA A 169 12.12 -1.45 -3.10
C ALA A 169 11.60 -1.47 -1.65
N GLY A 170 11.69 -2.63 -0.99
CA GLY A 170 11.17 -2.82 0.36
C GLY A 170 11.42 -4.23 0.87
N MET A 171 10.98 -4.49 2.10
CA MET A 171 11.07 -5.81 2.71
C MET A 171 9.94 -6.04 3.72
N VAL A 172 9.63 -7.31 3.95
CA VAL A 172 8.72 -7.74 5.00
C VAL A 172 9.53 -8.28 6.17
N VAL A 173 9.32 -7.72 7.35
CA VAL A 173 9.99 -8.11 8.60
C VAL A 173 8.98 -8.63 9.63
N ARG A 174 9.51 -9.29 10.66
CA ARG A 174 8.75 -9.74 11.83
C ARG A 174 9.41 -9.18 13.10
N GLY A 175 8.68 -8.36 13.86
CA GLY A 175 9.20 -7.74 15.09
C GLY A 175 8.09 -7.25 16.01
N THR A 176 8.40 -6.84 17.22
CA THR A 176 7.44 -6.22 18.15
C THR A 176 7.21 -4.75 17.80
N LEU A 177 6.10 -4.15 18.24
CA LEU A 177 5.83 -2.71 17.97
C LEU A 177 6.98 -1.79 18.42
N PRO A 178 7.63 -1.98 19.59
CA PRO A 178 8.83 -1.20 19.95
C PRO A 178 9.97 -1.31 18.94
N GLN A 179 10.29 -2.52 18.46
CA GLN A 179 11.36 -2.72 17.49
C GLN A 179 11.01 -2.11 16.12
N LEU A 180 9.74 -2.21 15.71
CA LEU A 180 9.25 -1.62 14.46
C LEU A 180 9.26 -0.09 14.51
N ARG A 181 8.97 0.51 15.68
CA ARG A 181 9.10 1.95 15.90
C ARG A 181 10.56 2.41 15.82
N GLU A 182 11.49 1.65 16.40
CA GLU A 182 12.92 1.93 16.25
C GLU A 182 13.34 1.87 14.79
N LEU A 183 12.94 0.81 14.07
CA LEU A 183 13.23 0.66 12.64
C LEU A 183 12.66 1.80 11.79
N ALA A 184 11.49 2.33 12.14
CA ALA A 184 10.87 3.47 11.46
C ALA A 184 11.67 4.79 11.60
N THR A 185 12.61 4.86 12.55
CA THR A 185 13.52 6.01 12.72
C THR A 185 14.83 5.86 11.95
N THR A 186 15.08 4.69 11.34
CA THR A 186 16.32 4.42 10.60
C THR A 186 16.41 5.27 9.33
N PRO A 187 17.56 5.93 9.06
CA PRO A 187 17.77 6.67 7.83
C PRO A 187 17.51 5.82 6.57
N GLY A 188 16.78 6.36 5.61
CA GLY A 188 16.39 5.66 4.37
C GLY A 188 15.12 4.81 4.49
N VAL A 189 14.56 4.64 5.69
CA VAL A 189 13.22 4.07 5.85
C VAL A 189 12.18 5.16 5.67
N ARG A 190 11.30 4.97 4.69
CA ARG A 190 10.20 5.89 4.35
C ARG A 190 8.95 5.61 5.18
N ALA A 191 8.65 4.34 5.41
CA ALA A 191 7.53 3.90 6.22
C ALA A 191 7.77 2.51 6.78
N VAL A 192 7.19 2.26 7.95
CA VAL A 192 6.97 0.92 8.48
C VAL A 192 5.48 0.80 8.77
N GLN A 193 4.82 -0.17 8.16
CA GLN A 193 3.42 -0.49 8.40
C GLN A 193 3.32 -1.87 9.02
N ALA A 194 2.64 -2.01 10.15
CA ALA A 194 2.39 -3.27 10.82
C ALA A 194 0.97 -3.77 10.56
N LEU A 195 0.83 -5.08 10.42
CA LEU A 195 -0.46 -5.78 10.51
C LEU A 195 -0.80 -6.07 11.98
N PRO A 196 -2.08 -6.36 12.28
CA PRO A 196 -2.47 -6.96 13.56
C PRO A 196 -1.65 -8.21 13.92
N ALA A 197 -1.55 -8.52 15.22
CA ALA A 197 -0.71 -9.61 15.73
C ALA A 197 -1.17 -11.01 15.27
N ASP A 198 -2.46 -11.16 14.94
CA ASP A 198 -3.10 -12.39 14.47
C ASP A 198 -2.93 -12.63 12.96
N ALA A 199 -2.29 -11.72 12.23
CA ALA A 199 -2.00 -11.88 10.81
C ALA A 199 -1.13 -13.13 10.54
N ILE A 200 -1.57 -13.95 9.58
CA ILE A 200 -0.95 -15.24 9.25
C ILE A 200 -0.04 -15.10 8.02
N ALA A 201 1.17 -15.65 8.10
CA ALA A 201 2.12 -15.68 6.99
C ALA A 201 1.48 -16.26 5.72
N GLY A 202 1.65 -15.57 4.59
CA GLY A 202 1.09 -15.99 3.29
C GLY A 202 -0.42 -15.82 3.15
N ARG A 203 -1.12 -15.21 4.14
CA ARG A 203 -2.55 -14.88 4.06
C ARG A 203 -2.83 -13.37 3.97
N PHE A 204 -1.78 -12.57 3.82
CA PHE A 204 -1.87 -11.15 3.57
C PHE A 204 -1.26 -10.79 2.22
N ALA A 205 -1.81 -9.77 1.58
CA ALA A 205 -1.26 -9.21 0.35
C ALA A 205 -0.12 -8.22 0.68
N VAL A 206 0.85 -8.11 -0.23
CA VAL A 206 1.97 -7.16 -0.12
C VAL A 206 2.04 -6.35 -1.42
N ALA A 207 1.94 -5.03 -1.30
CA ALA A 207 2.08 -4.07 -2.39
C ALA A 207 2.99 -2.93 -1.92
N PRO A 208 4.30 -2.93 -2.21
CA PRO A 208 5.20 -1.91 -1.66
C PRO A 208 4.80 -0.49 -2.09
N LEU A 209 5.02 0.51 -1.22
CA LEU A 209 5.18 1.88 -1.68
C LEU A 209 6.55 1.99 -2.37
N LEU A 210 6.54 2.09 -3.71
CA LEU A 210 7.76 2.24 -4.49
C LEU A 210 8.42 3.62 -4.22
N PRO A 211 9.77 3.72 -4.28
CA PRO A 211 10.48 4.99 -4.12
C PRO A 211 9.94 6.15 -4.97
N GLU A 212 9.61 5.89 -6.24
CA GLU A 212 9.08 6.89 -7.19
C GLU A 212 7.64 7.36 -6.89
N ALA A 213 6.87 6.61 -6.09
CA ALA A 213 5.50 6.96 -5.76
C ALA A 213 5.48 8.09 -4.71
N THR A 214 5.27 9.34 -5.14
CA THR A 214 5.36 10.53 -4.26
C THR A 214 4.05 11.28 -4.05
N GLY A 215 3.10 11.18 -4.99
CA GLY A 215 1.82 11.88 -4.94
C GLY A 215 0.64 10.94 -4.64
N VAL A 216 -0.01 10.46 -5.70
CA VAL A 216 -1.07 9.46 -5.62
C VAL A 216 -0.54 8.15 -6.14
N VAL A 217 -0.87 7.04 -5.47
CA VAL A 217 -0.50 5.70 -5.93
C VAL A 217 -1.32 5.36 -7.17
N ALA A 218 -0.64 5.30 -8.31
CA ALA A 218 -1.24 4.97 -9.59
C ALA A 218 -0.26 4.12 -10.39
N PRO A 219 -0.74 3.34 -11.38
CA PRO A 219 0.14 2.65 -12.31
C PRO A 219 1.07 3.65 -13.02
N THR A 220 2.36 3.32 -13.08
CA THR A 220 3.35 4.08 -13.85
C THR A 220 2.98 4.02 -15.34
N PRO A 221 3.20 5.08 -16.15
CA PRO A 221 3.04 4.99 -17.60
C PRO A 221 3.86 3.83 -18.21
N ASP A 222 3.33 3.16 -19.24
CA ASP A 222 4.01 2.08 -19.98
C ASP A 222 4.07 2.36 -21.49
N ASP A 223 4.70 3.47 -21.86
CA ASP A 223 4.72 3.96 -23.25
C ASP A 223 6.13 4.24 -23.79
N ALA A 224 7.18 3.97 -23.00
CA ALA A 224 8.55 4.00 -23.48
C ALA A 224 8.97 2.66 -24.14
N PRO A 225 9.93 2.69 -25.08
CA PRO A 225 10.59 1.48 -25.56
C PRO A 225 11.27 0.72 -24.41
N VAL A 226 11.27 -0.62 -24.49
CA VAL A 226 12.03 -1.42 -23.53
C VAL A 226 13.52 -1.31 -23.88
N PRO A 227 14.40 -1.00 -22.93
CA PRO A 227 15.85 -0.99 -23.18
C PRO A 227 16.37 -2.36 -23.60
N ALA A 228 17.50 -2.37 -24.30
CA ALA A 228 18.28 -3.60 -24.43
C ALA A 228 18.85 -4.04 -23.06
N GLU A 229 19.19 -5.33 -22.95
CA GLU A 229 19.78 -5.97 -21.75
C GLU A 229 21.11 -5.32 -21.32
#